data_AF-A0A117M4U1-F1
#
_entry.id   AF-A0A117M4U1-F1
#
_cell.length_a   1.000
_cell.length_b   1.000
_cell.length_c   1.000
_cell.angle_alpha   90.00
_cell.angle_beta   90.00
_cell.angle_gamma   90.00
#
_symmetry.space_group_name_H-M   'P 1'
#
loop_
_entity.id
_entity.type
_entity.pdbx_description
1 polymer ?
#
loop_
_entity_poly.entity_id
_entity_poly.type
_entity_poly.pdbx_seq_one_letter_code
_entity_poly.pdbx_strand_id
1 'polypeptide(L)'
;MRITSIDLENFRSHSRYSETFEKGINLILGRNGSGKSSIIEAIGLALFGGGLRDKQEDAIKWNERRSRITVTFLADDGLEYRVEKVFPRQSCCEKGLFQQGLPGRPLQEDLNGFHAQLSHRPEK
;
A
#
# COMPACT_ATOMS: atom_id res chain seq x y z
N MET A 1 -10.13 11.87 -9.27
CA MET A 1 -9.52 11.15 -8.12
C MET A 1 -8.68 12.10 -7.27
N ARG A 2 -8.74 12.01 -5.93
CA ARG A 2 -7.94 12.79 -4.96
C ARG A 2 -7.43 11.92 -3.82
N ILE A 3 -6.12 11.84 -3.61
CA ILE A 3 -5.53 11.11 -2.47
C ILE A 3 -5.80 11.88 -1.17
N THR A 4 -6.28 11.19 -0.13
CA THR A 4 -6.63 11.76 1.18
C THR A 4 -5.65 11.36 2.27
N SER A 5 -5.11 10.13 2.23
CA SER A 5 -4.09 9.70 3.18
C SER A 5 -3.14 8.65 2.62
N ILE A 6 -1.98 8.55 3.26
CA ILE A 6 -1.03 7.46 3.07
C ILE A 6 -0.56 6.94 4.43
N ASP A 7 -0.49 5.61 4.58
CA ASP A 7 0.16 4.94 5.70
C ASP A 7 1.20 3.95 5.17
N LEU A 8 2.43 4.07 5.65
CA LEU A 8 3.55 3.20 5.33
C LEU A 8 4.03 2.49 6.59
N GLU A 9 4.27 1.19 6.45
CA GLU A 9 4.90 0.34 7.46
C GLU A 9 6.05 -0.40 6.81
N ASN A 10 7.25 -0.27 7.40
CA ASN A 10 8.45 -0.97 6.97
C ASN A 10 8.73 -0.85 5.47
N PHE A 11 8.41 0.31 4.89
CA PHE A 11 8.61 0.59 3.48
C PHE A 11 9.90 1.36 3.26
N ARG A 12 10.91 0.70 2.68
CA ARG A 12 12.25 1.27 2.43
C ARG A 12 12.87 1.92 3.66
N SER A 13 13.10 3.23 3.66
CA SER A 13 13.69 3.96 4.79
C SER A 13 12.68 4.20 5.92
N HIS A 14 11.38 4.13 5.65
CA HIS A 14 10.32 4.43 6.60
C HIS A 14 9.93 3.19 7.40
N SER A 15 10.14 3.21 8.72
CA SER A 15 9.58 2.18 9.62
C SER A 15 8.09 2.39 9.81
N ARG A 16 7.69 3.64 10.04
CA ARG A 16 6.30 4.08 10.10
C ARG A 16 6.22 5.49 9.57
N TYR A 17 5.27 5.74 8.68
CA TYR A 17 4.98 7.08 8.16
C TYR A 17 3.48 7.16 7.87
N SER A 18 2.84 8.23 8.30
CA SER A 18 1.41 8.45 8.09
C SER A 18 1.20 9.93 7.86
N GLU A 19 0.53 10.28 6.76
CA GLU A 19 0.18 11.66 6.46
C GLU A 19 -1.18 11.75 5.79
N THR A 20 -1.84 12.87 6.04
CA THR A 20 -3.09 13.27 5.37
C THR A 20 -2.81 14.38 4.38
N PHE A 21 -3.43 14.30 3.22
CA PHE A 21 -3.28 15.31 2.16
C PHE A 21 -4.49 16.23 2.11
N GLU A 22 -4.24 17.52 1.94
CA GLU A 22 -5.29 18.53 1.78
C GLU A 22 -5.68 18.73 0.31
N LYS A 23 -6.77 19.48 0.07
CA LYS A 23 -7.13 19.91 -1.28
C LYS A 23 -6.10 20.92 -1.79
N GLY A 24 -5.74 20.80 -3.07
CA GLY A 24 -4.78 21.70 -3.71
C GLY A 24 -3.37 21.12 -3.74
N ILE A 25 -2.37 21.98 -3.54
CA ILE A 25 -0.95 21.64 -3.68
C ILE A 25 -0.39 21.19 -2.33
N ASN A 26 0.11 19.96 -2.27
CA ASN A 26 0.78 19.41 -1.10
C ASN A 26 2.29 19.36 -1.37
N LEU A 27 3.10 19.94 -0.47
CA LEU A 27 4.56 20.02 -0.62
C LEU A 27 5.27 19.07 0.35
N ILE A 28 5.96 18.07 -0.19
CA ILE A 28 6.76 17.12 0.61
C ILE A 28 8.19 17.65 0.72
N LEU A 29 8.58 18.15 1.90
CA LEU A 29 9.90 18.73 2.16
C LEU A 29 10.80 17.81 2.99
N GLY A 30 12.11 18.00 2.85
CA GLY A 30 13.12 17.25 3.59
C GLY A 30 14.46 17.18 2.89
N ARG A 31 15.49 16.72 3.60
CA ARG A 31 16.86 16.56 3.07
C ARG A 31 16.94 15.49 1.99
N ASN A 32 17.95 15.53 1.13
CA ASN A 32 18.21 14.43 0.18
C ASN A 32 18.42 13.12 0.96
N GLY A 33 17.81 12.04 0.47
CA GLY A 33 17.82 10.74 1.16
C GLY A 33 16.77 10.58 2.28
N SER A 34 15.97 11.60 2.62
CA SER A 34 14.95 11.48 3.68
C SER A 34 13.74 10.61 3.33
N GLY A 35 13.69 10.01 2.13
CA GLY A 35 12.60 9.14 1.71
C GLY A 35 11.40 9.84 1.06
N LYS A 36 11.55 11.08 0.57
CA LYS A 36 10.49 11.81 -0.16
C LYS A 36 10.01 11.09 -1.41
N SER A 37 10.96 10.70 -2.28
CA SER A 37 10.66 9.92 -3.49
C SER A 37 9.98 8.60 -3.14
N SER A 38 10.37 7.96 -2.02
CA SER A 38 9.73 6.74 -1.54
C SER A 38 8.25 6.92 -1.22
N ILE A 39 7.81 8.09 -0.73
CA ILE A 39 6.39 8.35 -0.46
C ILE A 39 5.60 8.36 -1.77
N ILE A 40 6.11 9.07 -2.79
CA ILE A 40 5.49 9.13 -4.12
C ILE A 40 5.48 7.75 -4.78
N GLU A 41 6.59 7.01 -4.66
CA GLU A 41 6.71 5.64 -5.18
C GLU A 41 5.76 4.67 -4.48
N ALA A 42 5.54 4.81 -3.18
CA ALA A 42 4.59 3.99 -2.44
C ALA A 42 3.15 4.20 -2.94
N ILE A 43 2.77 5.46 -3.17
CA ILE A 43 1.47 5.81 -3.76
C ILE A 43 1.30 5.13 -5.11
N GLY A 44 2.28 5.30 -6.01
CA GLY A 44 2.23 4.68 -7.35
C GLY A 44 2.16 3.15 -7.28
N LEU A 45 2.96 2.55 -6.41
CA LEU A 45 3.04 1.10 -6.25
C LEU A 45 1.75 0.48 -5.69
N ALA A 46 1.08 1.17 -4.76
CA ALA A 46 -0.20 0.75 -4.20
C ALA A 46 -1.33 0.84 -5.23
N LEU A 47 -1.38 1.93 -6.01
CA LEU A 47 -2.50 2.19 -6.92
C LEU A 47 -2.37 1.48 -8.27
N PHE A 48 -1.16 1.36 -8.82
CA PHE A 48 -0.94 0.91 -10.20
C PHE A 48 -0.16 -0.40 -10.30
N GLY A 49 0.31 -0.94 -9.18
CA GLY A 49 1.07 -2.19 -9.17
C GLY A 49 2.53 -2.07 -9.64
N GLY A 50 2.91 -0.98 -10.32
CA GLY A 50 4.28 -0.66 -10.73
C GLY A 50 4.87 0.51 -9.94
N GLY A 51 6.14 0.40 -9.55
CA GLY A 51 6.92 1.51 -8.98
C GLY A 51 7.83 2.16 -10.03
N LEU A 52 8.47 3.29 -9.67
CA LEU A 52 9.55 3.90 -10.47
C LEU A 52 10.83 3.03 -10.52
N ARG A 53 10.88 1.93 -9.77
CA ARG A 53 11.99 0.98 -9.70
C ARG A 53 11.48 -0.42 -10.00
N ASP A 54 12.27 -1.19 -10.74
CA ASP A 54 11.88 -2.48 -11.31
C ASP A 54 11.71 -3.62 -10.29
N LYS A 55 12.26 -3.49 -9.07
CA LYS A 55 12.29 -4.57 -8.08
C LYS A 55 11.34 -4.29 -6.92
N GLN A 56 10.23 -5.02 -6.88
CA GLN A 56 9.31 -5.02 -5.73
C GLN A 56 9.98 -5.55 -4.44
N GLU A 57 11.07 -6.32 -4.57
CA GLU A 57 11.89 -6.82 -3.47
C GLU A 57 12.51 -5.69 -2.62
N ASP A 58 12.76 -4.52 -3.23
CA ASP A 58 13.29 -3.35 -2.54
C ASP A 58 12.21 -2.56 -1.75
N ALA A 59 10.96 -3.01 -1.75
CA ALA A 59 9.89 -2.38 -0.99
C ALA A 59 10.08 -2.57 0.53
N ILE A 60 10.66 -3.69 0.95
CA ILE A 60 10.78 -4.05 2.36
C ILE A 60 12.00 -3.38 2.98
N LYS A 61 11.79 -2.70 4.12
CA LYS A 61 12.87 -2.12 4.93
C LYS A 61 13.87 -3.20 5.38
N TRP A 62 15.14 -2.83 5.46
CA TRP A 62 16.18 -3.75 5.93
C TRP A 62 15.83 -4.34 7.30
N ASN A 63 16.08 -5.65 7.45
CA ASN A 63 15.77 -6.45 8.65
C ASN A 63 14.28 -6.65 8.97
N GLU A 64 13.36 -6.17 8.13
CA GLU A 64 11.93 -6.41 8.31
C GLU A 64 11.46 -7.64 7.53
N ARG A 65 10.31 -8.19 7.92
CA ARG A 65 9.71 -9.41 7.29
C ARG A 65 8.53 -9.09 6.38
N ARG A 66 7.94 -7.92 6.54
CA ARG A 66 6.77 -7.47 5.79
C ARG A 66 6.82 -5.97 5.62
N SER A 67 6.34 -5.48 4.49
CA SER A 67 6.00 -4.07 4.29
C SER A 67 4.51 -3.93 3.97
N ARG A 68 3.93 -2.81 4.39
CA ARG A 68 2.54 -2.45 4.12
C ARG A 68 2.45 -1.03 3.61
N ILE A 69 1.68 -0.84 2.56
CA ILE A 69 1.32 0.46 2.01
C ILE A 69 -0.20 0.53 2.02
N THR A 70 -0.75 1.56 2.65
CA THR A 70 -2.16 1.89 2.56
C THR A 70 -2.29 3.26 1.93
N VAL A 71 -3.15 3.38 0.92
CA VAL A 71 -3.53 4.66 0.33
C VAL A 71 -5.03 4.81 0.40
N THR A 72 -5.49 5.95 0.91
CA THR A 72 -6.90 6.33 0.90
C THR A 72 -7.09 7.45 -0.12
N PHE A 73 -8.15 7.37 -0.92
CA PHE A 73 -8.47 8.40 -1.90
C PHE A 73 -9.97 8.53 -2.13
N LEU A 74 -10.40 9.73 -2.51
CA LEU A 74 -11.73 10.04 -3.00
C LEU A 74 -11.76 9.86 -4.53
N ALA A 75 -12.63 8.97 -5.01
CA ALA A 75 -12.82 8.77 -6.45
C ALA A 75 -13.82 9.80 -7.03
N ASP A 76 -14.01 9.76 -8.35
CA ASP A 76 -14.84 10.74 -9.07
C ASP A 76 -16.35 10.52 -8.86
N ASP A 77 -16.75 9.36 -8.34
CA ASP A 77 -18.11 9.06 -7.87
C ASP A 77 -18.42 9.63 -6.47
N GLY A 78 -17.44 10.29 -5.84
CA GLY A 78 -17.58 10.86 -4.50
C GLY A 78 -17.41 9.84 -3.37
N LEU A 79 -17.04 8.59 -3.67
CA LEU A 79 -16.79 7.57 -2.65
C LEU A 79 -15.31 7.53 -2.25
N GLU A 80 -15.08 7.20 -0.98
CA GLU A 80 -13.74 7.00 -0.45
C GLU A 80 -13.33 5.52 -0.57
N TYR A 81 -12.15 5.30 -1.13
CA TYR A 81 -11.54 4.00 -1.34
C TYR A 81 -10.26 3.87 -0.55
N ARG A 82 -10.04 2.68 0.00
CA ARG A 82 -8.82 2.29 0.69
C ARG A 82 -8.17 1.12 -0.04
N VAL A 83 -6.98 1.36 -0.57
CA VAL A 83 -6.16 0.33 -1.21
C VAL A 83 -5.03 -0.05 -0.29
N GLU A 84 -4.88 -1.34 -0.06
CA GLU A 84 -3.82 -1.90 0.75
C GLU A 84 -2.95 -2.84 -0.08
N LYS A 85 -1.64 -2.64 0.00
CA LYS A 85 -0.65 -3.54 -0.60
C LYS A 85 0.35 -4.01 0.42
N VAL A 86 0.57 -5.32 0.42
CA VAL A 86 1.40 -6.02 1.39
C VAL A 86 2.51 -6.78 0.67
N PHE A 87 3.74 -6.58 1.10
CA PHE A 87 4.90 -7.29 0.58
C PHE A 87 5.49 -8.19 1.67
N PRO A 88 5.33 -9.52 1.58
CA PRO A 88 6.02 -10.45 2.46
C PRO A 88 7.48 -10.66 1.99
N ARG A 89 8.42 -10.80 2.92
CA ARG A 89 9.79 -11.19 2.60
C ARG A 89 9.80 -12.68 2.28
N GLN A 90 10.26 -13.05 1.09
CA GLN A 90 10.22 -14.44 0.58
C GLN A 90 11.08 -15.46 1.37
N SER A 91 11.70 -15.09 2.49
CA SER A 91 12.48 -16.03 3.29
C SER A 91 11.58 -16.82 4.25
N CYS A 92 11.46 -18.11 3.95
CA CYS A 92 10.83 -19.21 4.70
C CYS A 92 9.33 -19.43 4.43
N CYS A 93 9.08 -20.20 3.37
CA CYS A 93 8.06 -21.24 3.26
C CYS A 93 7.23 -21.50 4.54
N GLU A 94 6.10 -20.83 4.68
CA GLU A 94 4.96 -21.40 5.40
C GLU A 94 3.73 -21.15 4.53
N LYS A 95 3.37 -22.17 3.74
CA LYS A 95 2.07 -22.24 3.06
C LYS A 95 1.00 -22.43 4.15
N GLY A 96 0.68 -21.35 4.87
CA GLY A 96 -0.43 -21.29 5.80
C GLY A 96 -1.70 -20.84 5.06
N LEU A 97 -2.40 -21.79 4.45
CA LEU A 97 -3.80 -21.63 4.06
C LEU A 97 -4.62 -21.40 5.33
N PHE A 98 -5.03 -20.16 5.59
CA PHE A 98 -6.12 -19.88 6.53
C PHE A 98 -7.38 -19.58 5.73
N GLN A 99 -8.18 -20.64 5.55
CA GLN A 99 -9.57 -20.56 5.11
C GLN A 99 -10.45 -20.57 6.36
N GLN A 100 -11.22 -19.50 6.58
CA GLN A 100 -12.42 -19.56 7.40
C GLN A 100 -13.53 -18.87 6.61
N GLY A 101 -14.38 -19.69 5.97
CA GLY A 101 -15.71 -19.28 5.51
C GLY A 101 -15.96 -19.27 4.01
N LEU A 102 -16.39 -20.44 3.50
CA LEU A 102 -17.27 -20.74 2.34
C LEU A 102 -16.64 -21.67 1.29
N PRO A 103 -17.32 -22.79 0.92
CA PRO A 103 -16.83 -23.72 -0.08
C PRO A 103 -17.29 -23.29 -1.48
N GLY A 104 -16.35 -23.03 -2.40
CA GLY A 104 -16.74 -22.77 -3.77
C GLY A 104 -15.61 -22.30 -4.69
N ARG A 105 -14.94 -23.28 -5.30
CA ARG A 105 -13.99 -23.20 -6.45
C ARG A 105 -12.66 -22.45 -6.22
N PRO A 106 -11.52 -23.01 -6.67
CA PRO A 106 -10.25 -22.30 -6.67
C PRO A 106 -10.31 -21.24 -7.78
N LEU A 107 -10.24 -19.96 -7.40
CA LEU A 107 -9.92 -18.91 -8.36
C LEU A 107 -8.40 -18.89 -8.52
N GLN A 108 -8.00 -19.16 -9.75
CA GLN A 108 -6.64 -19.16 -10.26
C GLN A 108 -5.85 -17.94 -9.76
N GLU A 109 -4.65 -18.19 -9.25
CA GLU A 109 -3.53 -17.27 -9.02
C GLU A 109 -3.73 -15.82 -9.50
N ASP A 110 -4.19 -14.94 -8.61
CA ASP A 110 -4.04 -13.49 -8.81
C ASP A 110 -2.59 -13.09 -8.49
N LEU A 111 -1.73 -13.20 -9.50
CA LEU A 111 -0.30 -12.86 -9.52
C LEU A 111 0.07 -11.41 -9.08
N ASN A 112 -0.88 -10.60 -8.58
CA ASN A 112 -0.65 -9.19 -8.25
C ASN A 112 -1.01 -8.76 -6.82
N GLY A 113 -1.47 -9.65 -5.94
CA GLY A 113 -1.62 -9.35 -4.50
C GLY A 113 -2.45 -8.10 -4.19
N PHE A 114 -3.46 -7.81 -5.02
CA PHE A 114 -4.27 -6.59 -4.93
C PHE A 114 -5.47 -6.84 -4.00
N HIS A 115 -5.42 -6.32 -2.77
CA HIS A 115 -6.57 -6.31 -1.86
C HIS A 115 -7.11 -4.87 -1.74
N ALA A 116 -8.11 -4.55 -2.55
CA ALA A 116 -8.92 -3.34 -2.34
C ALA A 116 -10.01 -3.66 -1.33
N GLN A 117 -10.03 -2.97 -0.18
CA GLN A 117 -11.02 -3.20 0.86
C GLN A 117 -12.03 -2.04 0.86
N LEU A 118 -13.28 -2.35 0.56
CA LEU A 118 -14.41 -1.42 0.61
C LEU A 118 -14.77 -1.15 2.07
N SER A 119 -14.22 -0.10 2.67
CA SER A 119 -14.66 0.37 3.98
C SER A 119 -15.51 1.63 3.82
N HIS A 120 -16.83 1.47 3.77
CA HIS A 120 -17.76 2.59 3.91
C HIS A 120 -17.69 3.05 5.38
N ARG A 121 -17.08 4.21 5.65
CA ARG A 121 -17.15 4.85 6.96
C ARG A 121 -18.47 5.63 7.01
N PRO A 122 -19.46 5.27 7.85
CA PRO A 122 -20.61 6.13 8.05
C PRO A 122 -20.15 7.37 8.81
N GLU A 123 -20.47 8.56 8.28
CA GLU A 123 -20.36 9.81 9.02
C GLU A 123 -21.27 9.76 10.26
N LYS A 124 -20.75 10.26 11.39
CA LYS A 124 -21.56 10.65 12.55
C LYS A 124 -21.65 12.16 12.60
#